data_AF-A0A917R355-F1
#
_entry.id   AF-A0A917R355-F1
#
_cell.length_a   1.000
_cell.length_b   1.000
_cell.length_c   1.000
_cell.angle_alpha   90.00
_cell.angle_beta   90.00
_cell.angle_gamma   90.00
#
_symmetry.space_group_name_H-M   'P 1'
#
loop_
_entity.id
_entity.type
_entity.pdbx_description
1 polymer ?
#
loop_
_entity_poly.entity_id
_entity_poly.type
_entity_poly.pdbx_seq_one_letter_code
_entity_poly.pdbx_strand_id
1 'polypeptide(L)'
;MLEGRGQERLYVRHLEVNPQAALVVDDVADEQTWQPRGILIKGTAVLHTEGGEVLGPGFGPKWVEVVPDWVTSWGIDAPAYPPAVSDKD
;
A
#
# COMPACT_ATOMS: atom_id res chain seq x y z
N MET A 1 -8.40 -21.37 -10.57
CA MET A 1 -8.54 -20.32 -9.55
C MET A 1 -9.58 -20.78 -8.55
N LEU A 2 -9.31 -20.68 -7.24
CA LEU A 2 -10.33 -20.98 -6.23
C LEU A 2 -11.34 -19.82 -6.22
N GLU A 3 -12.63 -20.15 -6.25
CA GLU A 3 -13.69 -19.15 -6.08
C GLU A 3 -13.45 -18.35 -4.79
N GLY A 4 -13.62 -17.02 -4.85
CA GLY A 4 -13.49 -16.14 -3.69
C GLY A 4 -12.05 -15.79 -3.25
N ARG A 5 -11.00 -16.34 -3.88
CA ARG A 5 -9.61 -15.97 -3.56
C ARG A 5 -9.38 -14.48 -3.83
N GLY A 6 -9.08 -13.70 -2.78
CA GLY A 6 -8.92 -12.25 -2.89
C GLY A 6 -10.11 -11.44 -2.39
N GLN A 7 -11.28 -12.06 -2.22
CA GLN A 7 -12.53 -11.38 -1.88
C GLN A 7 -12.94 -11.54 -0.40
N GLU A 8 -12.34 -12.50 0.31
CA GLU A 8 -12.54 -12.72 1.74
C GLU A 8 -11.20 -12.74 2.48
N ARG A 9 -10.57 -11.58 2.59
CA ARG A 9 -9.29 -11.43 3.27
C ARG A 9 -9.47 -10.97 4.71
N LEU A 10 -8.57 -11.39 5.59
CA LEU A 10 -8.59 -11.00 7.00
C LEU A 10 -8.60 -9.48 7.18
N TYR A 11 -7.84 -8.74 6.35
CA TYR A 11 -7.82 -7.28 6.43
C TYR A 11 -9.20 -6.66 6.20
N VAL A 12 -10.07 -7.27 5.38
CA VAL A 12 -11.44 -6.75 5.14
C VAL A 12 -12.24 -6.80 6.44
N ARG A 13 -12.16 -7.91 7.18
CA ARG A 13 -12.84 -8.07 8.48
C ARG A 13 -12.30 -7.11 9.54
N HIS A 14 -10.99 -6.80 9.49
CA HIS A 14 -10.42 -5.80 10.39
C HIS A 14 -10.92 -4.39 10.08
N LEU A 15 -11.09 -4.06 8.79
CA LEU A 15 -11.58 -2.74 8.35
C LEU A 15 -13.05 -2.49 8.73
N GLU A 16 -13.85 -3.53 8.93
CA GLU A 16 -15.22 -3.42 9.48
C GLU A 16 -15.24 -2.92 10.94
N VAL A 17 -14.18 -3.18 11.70
CA VAL A 17 -14.07 -2.80 13.13
C VAL A 17 -13.29 -1.50 13.31
N ASN A 18 -12.23 -1.31 12.51
CA ASN A 18 -11.41 -0.11 12.51
C ASN A 18 -11.09 0.29 11.07
N PRO A 19 -11.66 1.38 10.55
CA PRO A 19 -11.51 1.75 9.14
C PRO A 19 -10.15 2.39 8.82
N GLN A 20 -9.20 2.43 9.75
CA GLN A 20 -7.87 2.97 9.48
C GLN A 20 -7.02 1.99 8.67
N ALA A 21 -6.49 2.44 7.52
CA ALA A 21 -5.66 1.65 6.64
C ALA A 21 -4.33 2.35 6.32
N ALA A 22 -3.32 1.53 6.02
CA ALA A 22 -2.05 1.93 5.46
C ALA A 22 -1.80 1.15 4.16
N LEU A 23 -1.52 1.85 3.07
CA LEU A 23 -1.11 1.30 1.78
C LEU A 23 0.33 1.73 1.50
N VAL A 24 1.21 0.76 1.28
CA VAL A 24 2.58 1.00 0.82
C VAL A 24 2.69 0.55 -0.63
N VAL A 25 3.21 1.43 -1.47
CA VAL A 25 3.66 1.10 -2.83
C VAL A 25 5.17 1.30 -2.84
N ASP A 26 5.91 0.22 -3.07
CA ASP A 26 7.38 0.25 -3.08
C ASP A 26 7.94 -0.50 -4.29
N ASP A 27 9.18 -0.15 -4.63
CA ASP A 27 10.00 -0.83 -5.62
C ASP A 27 11.50 -0.59 -5.34
N VAL A 28 12.34 -1.21 -6.15
CA VAL A 28 13.77 -0.90 -6.26
C VAL A 28 13.99 -0.34 -7.66
N ALA A 29 14.31 0.95 -7.74
CA ALA A 29 14.40 1.65 -9.01
C ALA A 29 15.62 1.24 -9.85
N ASP A 30 16.68 0.81 -9.17
CA ASP A 30 17.97 0.47 -9.75
C ASP A 30 18.58 -0.74 -9.04
N GLU A 31 18.68 -1.85 -9.77
CA GLU A 31 19.25 -3.13 -9.28
C GLU A 31 20.77 -3.07 -9.06
N GLN A 32 21.44 -2.01 -9.48
CA GLN A 32 22.88 -1.85 -9.26
C GLN A 32 23.14 -1.23 -7.89
N THR A 33 22.37 -0.19 -7.54
CA THR A 33 22.50 0.52 -6.27
C THR A 33 21.64 -0.06 -5.16
N TRP A 34 20.61 -0.85 -5.48
CA TRP A 34 19.67 -1.44 -4.51
C TRP A 34 19.10 -0.41 -3.53
N GLN A 35 18.80 0.79 -4.02
CA GLN A 35 18.17 1.83 -3.21
C GLN A 35 16.64 1.64 -3.28
N PRO A 36 15.99 1.10 -2.23
CA PRO A 36 14.55 0.96 -2.22
C PRO A 36 13.91 2.34 -2.12
N ARG A 37 12.74 2.48 -2.73
CA ARG A 37 11.92 3.67 -2.61
C ARG A 37 10.46 3.28 -2.42
N GLY A 38 9.66 4.20 -1.91
CA GLY A 38 8.25 3.93 -1.74
C GLY A 38 7.45 5.11 -1.25
N ILE A 39 6.13 4.92 -1.30
CA ILE A 39 5.10 5.85 -0.86
C ILE A 39 4.25 5.12 0.17
N LEU A 40 4.07 5.75 1.35
CA LEU A 40 3.13 5.29 2.36
C LEU A 40 1.94 6.26 2.39
N ILE A 41 0.76 5.70 2.16
CA ILE A 41 -0.52 6.39 2.24
C ILE A 41 -1.26 5.85 3.46
N LYS A 42 -1.73 6.74 4.33
CA LYS A 42 -2.64 6.41 5.42
C LYS A 42 -3.96 7.14 5.24
N GLY A 43 -5.02 6.54 5.78
CA GLY A 43 -6.31 7.20 5.85
C GLY A 43 -7.44 6.26 6.17
N THR A 44 -8.64 6.69 5.80
CA THR A 44 -9.88 5.95 6.08
C THR A 44 -10.21 5.04 4.90
N ALA A 45 -10.45 3.77 5.18
CA ALA A 45 -10.89 2.77 4.23
C ALA A 45 -12.42 2.77 4.10
N VAL A 46 -12.89 2.76 2.86
CA VAL A 46 -14.29 2.50 2.51
C VAL A 46 -14.36 1.13 1.84
N LEU A 47 -15.17 0.24 2.43
CA LEU A 47 -15.40 -1.09 1.90
C LEU A 47 -16.56 -1.06 0.90
N HIS A 48 -16.28 -1.44 -0.33
CA HIS A 48 -17.26 -1.57 -1.39
C HIS A 48 -17.51 -3.07 -1.65
N THR A 49 -18.77 -3.47 -1.68
CA THR A 49 -19.15 -4.89 -1.91
C THR A 49 -19.39 -5.23 -3.37
N GLU A 50 -19.43 -4.22 -4.24
CA GLU A 50 -19.74 -4.32 -5.66
C GLU A 50 -18.93 -3.31 -6.50
N GLY A 51 -18.87 -3.53 -7.81
CA GLY A 51 -18.30 -2.60 -8.77
C GLY A 51 -16.78 -2.68 -8.92
N GLY A 52 -16.08 -3.53 -8.17
CA GLY A 52 -14.63 -3.68 -8.28
C GLY A 52 -14.15 -4.19 -9.65
N GLU A 53 -15.03 -4.80 -10.45
CA GLU A 53 -14.74 -5.27 -11.81
C GLU A 53 -14.35 -4.12 -12.76
N VAL A 54 -14.75 -2.88 -12.47
CA VAL A 54 -14.39 -1.70 -13.28
C VAL A 54 -12.94 -1.28 -13.10
N LEU A 55 -12.26 -1.78 -12.06
CA LEU A 55 -10.87 -1.43 -11.75
C LEU A 55 -9.87 -2.11 -12.70
N GLY A 56 -10.26 -3.23 -13.33
CA GLY A 56 -9.45 -3.87 -14.36
C GLY A 56 -9.72 -5.38 -14.54
N PRO A 57 -9.08 -6.00 -15.54
CA PRO A 57 -9.23 -7.44 -15.79
C PRO A 57 -8.83 -8.29 -14.58
N GLY A 58 -9.70 -9.22 -14.18
CA GLY A 58 -9.43 -10.17 -13.09
C GLY A 58 -9.75 -9.65 -11.68
N PHE A 59 -10.24 -8.42 -11.54
CA PHE A 59 -10.78 -7.91 -10.27
C PHE A 59 -12.16 -8.53 -9.99
N GLY A 60 -12.44 -8.74 -8.71
CA GLY A 60 -13.76 -9.17 -8.23
C GLY A 60 -14.62 -7.99 -7.77
N PRO A 61 -15.89 -8.25 -7.37
CA PRO A 61 -16.84 -7.21 -7.02
C PRO A 61 -16.43 -6.38 -5.79
N LYS A 62 -15.79 -7.01 -4.79
CA LYS A 62 -15.40 -6.33 -3.55
C LYS A 62 -14.06 -5.63 -3.73
N TRP A 63 -14.00 -4.38 -3.29
CA TRP A 63 -12.78 -3.56 -3.31
C TRP A 63 -12.72 -2.60 -2.11
N VAL A 64 -11.54 -2.07 -1.85
CA VAL A 64 -11.29 -1.11 -0.76
C VAL A 64 -10.79 0.19 -1.37
N GLU A 65 -11.47 1.28 -1.05
CA GLU A 65 -11.03 2.64 -1.36
C GLU A 65 -10.30 3.20 -0.12
N VAL A 66 -9.10 3.76 -0.30
CA VAL A 66 -8.37 4.43 0.78
C VAL A 66 -8.44 5.93 0.53
N VAL A 67 -9.18 6.65 1.38
CA VAL A 67 -9.27 8.12 1.35
C VAL A 67 -8.10 8.69 2.15
N PRO A 68 -7.09 9.32 1.51
CA PRO A 68 -5.87 9.71 2.21
C PRO A 68 -6.08 10.88 3.17
N ASP A 69 -5.50 10.80 4.36
CA ASP A 69 -5.31 11.93 5.28
C ASP A 69 -3.83 12.22 5.56
N TRP A 70 -2.94 11.29 5.21
CA TRP A 70 -1.51 11.43 5.40
C TRP A 70 -0.73 10.65 4.32
N VAL A 71 0.28 11.30 3.73
CA VAL A 71 1.12 10.73 2.68
C VAL A 71 2.58 11.10 2.95
N THR A 72 3.49 10.13 2.82
CA THR A 72 4.94 10.37 2.81
C THR A 72 5.61 9.52 1.74
N SER A 73 6.82 9.91 1.34
CA SER A 73 7.69 9.09 0.48
C SER A 73 9.10 8.94 1.08
N TRP A 74 9.83 7.92 0.65
CA TRP A 74 11.27 7.72 0.87
C TRP A 74 11.90 7.25 -0.43
N GLY A 75 13.14 7.66 -0.70
CA GLY A 75 13.82 7.36 -1.97
C GLY A 75 13.17 7.99 -3.23
N ILE A 76 12.19 8.89 -3.05
CA ILE A 76 11.52 9.66 -4.12
C ILE A 76 11.73 11.16 -3.85
N ASP A 77 10.99 11.72 -2.89
CA ASP A 77 11.09 13.15 -2.52
C ASP A 77 12.02 13.38 -1.32
N ALA A 78 12.55 12.31 -0.75
CA ALA A 78 13.50 12.30 0.36
C ALA A 78 14.52 11.17 0.17
N PRO A 79 15.72 11.24 0.79
CA PRO A 79 16.66 10.12 0.79
C PRO A 79 16.02 8.83 1.31
N ALA A 80 16.38 7.68 0.73
CA ALA A 80 15.84 6.39 1.16
C ALA A 80 16.17 6.07 2.64
N TYR A 81 17.37 6.47 3.07
CA TYR A 81 17.85 6.42 4.46
C TYR A 81 18.69 7.67 4.73
N PRO A 82 18.77 8.14 5.99
CA PRO A 82 19.83 9.08 6.37
C PRO A 82 21.19 8.45 6.04
N PRO A 83 22.20 9.25 5.62
CA PRO A 83 23.53 8.72 5.37
C PRO A 83 24.01 7.97 6.62
N ALA A 84 24.64 6.81 6.42
CA ALA A 84 25.24 6.07 7.52
C ALA A 84 26.12 7.02 8.33
N VAL A 85 25.88 7.12 9.64
CA VAL A 85 26.77 7.86 10.54
C VAL A 85 28.09 7.10 10.53
N SER A 86 29.12 7.73 9.96
CA SER A 86 30.47 7.21 10.03
C SER A 86 30.97 7.38 11.46
N ASP A 87 30.73 6.39 12.32
CA ASP A 87 31.39 6.28 13.63
C ASP A 87 32.86 5.87 13.44
N LYS A 88 33.65 6.78 12.86
CA LYS A 88 35.11 6.64 12.77
C LYS A 88 35.77 7.98 13.04
N ASP A 89 35.93 8.25 14.33
CA ASP A 89 37.03 9.04 14.90
C ASP A 89 37.73 8.18 15.97
#